data_AF-A0A949I3J3-F1
#
_entry.id   AF-A0A949I3J3-F1
#
_cell.length_a   1.000
_cell.length_b   1.000
_cell.length_c   1.000
_cell.angle_alpha   90.00
_cell.angle_beta   90.00
_cell.angle_gamma   90.00
#
_symmetry.space_group_name_H-M   'P 1'
#
loop_
_entity.id
_entity.type
_entity.pdbx_description
1 polymer ?
#
loop_
_entity_poly.entity_id
_entity_poly.type
_entity_poly.pdbx_seq_one_letter_code
_entity_poly.pdbx_strand_id
1 'polypeptide(L)' 'GRANIARDGSPGRAAAAHDALLAARALSALRATALLIDTSPQPQAQAEALAAAMGAVYLPLPLAGAEAVSRAVGALSAAA' A
#
# COMPACT_ATOMS: atom_id res chain seq x y z
N GLY A 1 -0.27 6.16 7.28
CA GLY A 1 -0.43 5.53 8.62
C GLY A 1 0.41 4.26 8.69
N ARG A 2 0.82 3.79 9.87
CA ARG A 2 1.65 2.58 10.03
C ARG A 2 0.89 1.49 10.77
N ALA A 3 1.07 0.23 10.37
CA ALA A 3 0.43 -0.92 11.02
C ALA A 3 0.80 -0.97 12.51
N ASN A 4 -0.22 -1.04 13.37
CA ASN A 4 -0.06 -0.98 14.83
C ASN A 4 -0.85 -2.07 15.59
N ILE A 5 -1.76 -2.77 14.92
CA ILE A 5 -2.53 -3.90 15.45
C ILE A 5 -2.25 -5.13 14.57
N ALA A 6 -1.91 -6.25 15.20
CA ALA A 6 -1.70 -7.53 14.54
C ALA A 6 -3.03 -8.18 14.13
N ARG A 7 -2.97 -9.22 13.31
CA ARG A 7 -4.14 -9.92 12.78
C ARG A 7 -5.01 -10.58 13.85
N ASP A 8 -4.41 -10.92 14.99
CA ASP A 8 -5.09 -11.46 16.16
C ASP A 8 -5.73 -10.39 17.07
N GLY A 9 -5.57 -9.10 16.72
CA GLY A 9 -6.09 -7.96 17.49
C GLY A 9 -5.14 -7.44 18.56
N SER A 10 -3.96 -8.06 18.76
CA SER A 10 -2.98 -7.57 19.72
C SER A 10 -2.28 -6.29 19.25
N PRO A 11 -1.95 -5.35 20.15
CA PRO A 11 -1.17 -4.16 19.79
C PRO A 11 0.30 -4.51 19.61
N GLY A 12 0.95 -3.88 18.63
CA GLY A 12 2.40 -4.02 18.43
C GLY A 12 2.81 -3.79 16.99
N ARG A 13 3.64 -2.76 16.75
CA ARG A 13 4.05 -2.37 15.38
C ARG A 13 4.87 -3.44 14.66
N ALA A 14 5.68 -4.22 15.37
CA ALA A 14 6.48 -5.28 14.76
C ALA A 14 5.60 -6.43 14.23
N ALA A 15 4.72 -6.96 15.08
CA ALA A 15 3.77 -8.02 14.70
C ALA A 15 2.80 -7.52 13.61
N ALA A 16 2.23 -6.33 13.79
CA ALA A 16 1.35 -5.72 12.79
C ALA A 16 2.05 -5.50 11.43
N ALA A 17 3.32 -5.10 11.42
CA ALA A 17 4.09 -4.95 10.18
C ALA A 17 4.36 -6.29 9.50
N HIS A 18 4.66 -7.34 10.29
CA HIS A 18 4.84 -8.69 9.77
C HIS A 18 3.56 -9.19 9.10
N ASP A 19 2.42 -9.05 9.79
CA ASP A 19 1.13 -9.47 9.27
C ASP A 19 0.72 -8.69 8.01
N ALA A 20 0.98 -7.38 7.98
CA ALA A 20 0.75 -6.56 6.80
C ALA A 20 1.56 -7.04 5.59
N LEU A 21 2.82 -7.45 5.79
CA LEU A 21 3.65 -8.01 4.71
C LEU A 21 3.15 -9.38 4.23
N LEU A 22 2.64 -10.22 5.14
CA LEU A 22 2.02 -11.49 4.76
C LEU A 22 0.74 -11.26 3.92
N ALA A 23 -0.09 -10.32 4.34
CA ALA A 23 -1.28 -9.92 3.58
C ALA A 23 -0.92 -9.34 2.21
N ALA A 24 0.11 -8.50 2.13
CA ALA A 24 0.63 -7.96 0.88
C ALA A 24 1.03 -9.06 -0.12
N ARG A 25 1.78 -10.06 0.34
CA ARG A 25 2.18 -11.21 -0.50
C ARG A 25 0.98 -12.04 -0.95
N ALA A 26 -0.01 -12.22 -0.07
CA ALA A 26 -1.25 -12.91 -0.43
C ALA A 26 -2.03 -12.15 -1.52
N LEU A 27 -2.05 -10.81 -1.47
CA LEU A 27 -2.65 -9.99 -2.53
C LEU A 27 -1.90 -10.13 -3.86
N SER A 28 -0.56 -10.19 -3.82
CA SER A 28 0.25 -10.42 -5.02
C SER A 28 -0.12 -11.75 -5.72
N ALA A 29 -0.38 -12.81 -4.95
CA ALA A 29 -0.77 -14.11 -5.48
C ALA A 29 -2.12 -14.09 -6.24
N LEU A 30 -2.97 -13.10 -5.99
CA LEU A 30 -4.22 -12.90 -6.74
C LEU A 30 -3.98 -12.35 -8.16
N ARG A 31 -2.76 -11.87 -8.46
CA ARG A 31 -2.37 -11.27 -9.74
C ARG A 31 -3.28 -10.12 -10.18
N ALA A 32 -3.85 -9.41 -9.20
CA ALA A 32 -4.66 -8.23 -9.45
C ALA A 32 -3.77 -7.01 -9.70
N THR A 33 -4.15 -6.18 -10.66
CA THR A 33 -3.57 -4.84 -10.82
C THR A 33 -3.88 -4.02 -9.58
N ALA A 34 -2.84 -3.52 -8.90
CA ALA A 34 -2.98 -2.85 -7.61
C ALA A 34 -2.20 -1.53 -7.54
N LEU A 35 -2.74 -0.57 -6.78
CA LEU A 35 -2.16 0.73 -6.48
C LEU A 35 -2.17 0.93 -4.95
N LEU A 36 -1.02 1.24 -4.37
CA LEU A 36 -0.92 1.65 -2.96
C LEU A 36 -0.75 3.16 -2.90
N ILE A 37 -1.75 3.85 -2.34
CA ILE A 37 -1.73 5.31 -2.14
C ILE A 37 -1.24 5.60 -0.71
N ASP A 38 -0.08 6.24 -0.58
CA ASP A 38 0.43 6.71 0.70
C ASP A 38 0.06 8.16 0.94
N THR A 39 -0.94 8.38 1.80
CA THR A 39 -1.42 9.72 2.20
C THR A 39 -0.65 10.30 3.39
N SER A 40 0.48 9.70 3.78
CA SER A 40 1.31 10.22 4.86
C SER A 40 1.93 11.57 4.47
N PRO A 41 2.14 12.51 5.41
CA PRO A 41 2.75 13.83 5.13
C PRO A 41 4.15 13.74 4.48
N GLN A 42 4.83 12.62 4.69
CA GLN A 42 6.09 12.29 4.03
C GLN A 42 6.03 10.81 3.59
N PRO A 43 6.60 10.47 2.41
CA PRO A 43 6.67 9.08 1.93
C PRO A 43 7.30 8.15 2.97
N GLN A 44 6.74 6.95 3.11
CA GLN A 44 7.18 5.99 4.12
C GLN A 44 7.82 4.76 3.48
N ALA A 45 9.04 4.41 3.89
CA ALA A 45 9.72 3.19 3.43
C ALA A 45 8.89 1.91 3.70
N GLN A 46 8.10 1.90 4.77
CA GLN A 46 7.19 0.77 5.05
C GLN A 46 6.06 0.65 4.02
N ALA A 47 5.52 1.77 3.54
CA ALA A 47 4.48 1.75 2.50
C ALA A 47 5.06 1.28 1.17
N GLU A 48 6.24 1.77 0.81
CA GLU A 48 6.97 1.30 -0.38
C GLU A 48 7.25 -0.21 -0.33
N ALA A 49 7.71 -0.73 0.81
CA ALA A 49 7.93 -2.17 1.01
C ALA A 49 6.64 -3.00 0.87
N LEU A 50 5.50 -2.49 1.34
CA LEU A 50 4.21 -3.14 1.17
C LEU A 50 3.78 -3.14 -0.30
N ALA A 51 3.90 -2.01 -1.01
CA ALA A 51 3.58 -1.94 -2.44
C ALA A 51 4.41 -2.93 -3.24
N ALA A 52 5.73 -3.00 -2.97
CA ALA A 52 6.62 -3.97 -3.60
C ALA A 52 6.19 -5.41 -3.31
N ALA A 53 5.86 -5.74 -2.05
CA ALA A 53 5.39 -7.08 -1.68
C ALA A 53 4.02 -7.44 -2.29
N MET A 54 3.18 -6.44 -2.57
CA MET A 54 1.91 -6.61 -3.29
C MET A 54 2.09 -6.76 -4.80
N GLY A 55 3.23 -6.35 -5.36
CA GLY A 55 3.35 -6.10 -6.80
C GLY A 55 2.50 -4.91 -7.26
N ALA A 56 2.22 -3.97 -6.35
CA ALA A 56 1.42 -2.78 -6.61
C ALA A 56 2.29 -1.60 -7.03
N VAL A 57 1.71 -0.66 -7.79
CA VAL A 57 2.32 0.64 -8.01
C VAL A 57 2.26 1.46 -6.72
N TYR A 58 3.37 2.07 -6.33
CA TYR A 58 3.44 2.93 -5.16
C TYR A 58 3.20 4.40 -5.55
N LEU A 59 2.23 5.05 -4.91
CA LEU A 59 1.90 6.46 -5.14
C LEU A 59 1.99 7.25 -3.82
N PRO A 60 3.11 7.92 -3.54
CA PRO A 60 3.18 8.88 -2.45
C PRO A 60 2.34 10.12 -2.78
N LEU A 61 1.45 10.49 -1.86
CA LEU A 61 0.44 11.52 -2.07
C LEU A 61 0.28 12.44 -0.83
N PRO A 62 1.34 13.12 -0.35
CA PRO A 62 1.30 13.83 0.92
C PRO A 62 0.31 15.01 0.96
N LEU A 63 -0.21 15.48 -0.19
CA LEU A 63 -1.02 16.70 -0.31
C LEU A 63 -2.00 16.71 -1.52
N ALA A 64 -2.26 15.57 -2.19
CA ALA A 64 -2.99 15.62 -3.46
C ALA A 64 -4.50 15.35 -3.35
N GLY A 65 -5.26 16.06 -4.18
CA GLY A 65 -6.71 15.91 -4.30
C GLY A 65 -7.14 14.78 -5.24
N ALA A 66 -8.45 14.58 -5.36
CA ALA A 66 -9.08 13.50 -6.13
C ALA A 66 -8.60 13.40 -7.59
N GLU A 67 -8.18 14.50 -8.21
CA GLU A 67 -7.64 14.51 -9.58
C GLU A 67 -6.34 13.73 -9.72
N ALA A 68 -5.43 13.81 -8.74
CA ALA A 68 -4.16 13.09 -8.79
C ALA A 68 -4.38 11.57 -8.68
N VAL A 69 -5.34 11.16 -7.85
CA VAL A 69 -5.77 9.76 -7.75
C VAL A 69 -6.41 9.32 -9.06
N SER A 70 -7.32 10.12 -9.63
CA SER A 70 -7.99 9.81 -10.91
C SER A 70 -6.99 9.60 -12.04
N ARG A 71 -5.99 10.47 -12.18
CA ARG A 71 -4.92 10.30 -13.17
C ARG A 71 -4.09 9.03 -12.94
N ALA A 72 -3.73 8.74 -11.69
CA ALA A 72 -2.95 7.54 -11.38
C ALA A 72 -3.71 6.26 -11.69
N VAL A 73 -5.01 6.20 -11.35
CA VAL A 73 -5.88 5.07 -11.70
C VAL A 73 -6.02 4.95 -13.21
N GLY A 74 -6.25 6.07 -13.92
CA GLY A 74 -6.34 6.06 -15.39
C GLY A 74 -5.08 5.54 -16.07
N ALA A 75 -3.89 5.95 -15.59
CA ALA A 75 -2.62 5.47 -16.12
C ALA A 75 -2.41 3.96 -15.86
N LEU A 76 -2.83 3.47 -14.70
CA LEU A 76 -2.71 2.05 -14.35
C LEU A 76 -3.63 1.17 -15.21
N SER A 77 -4.86 1.61 -15.44
CA SER A 77 -5.84 0.89 -16.28
C SER A 77 -5.45 0.88 -17.76
N ALA A 78 -4.74 1.90 -18.25
CA ALA A 78 -4.25 1.94 -19.63
C ALA A 78 -3.05 1.01 -19.87
N ALA A 79 -2.37 0.56 -18.80
CA ALA A 79 -1.19 -0.29 -18.87
C ALA A 79 -1.48 -1.78 -18.58
N ALA A 80 -2.71 -2.11 -18.19
CA ALA A 80 -3.19 -3.47 -17.88
C ALA A 80 -3.90 -4.10 -19.09
#